data_AF-A0A2E6EMA3-F1
#
_entry.id   AF-A0A2E6EMA3-F1
#
_cell.length_a   1.000
_cell.length_b   1.000
_cell.length_c   1.000
_cell.angle_alpha   90.00
_cell.angle_beta   90.00
_cell.angle_gamma   90.00
#
_symmetry.space_group_name_H-M   'P 1'
#
loop_
_entity.id
_entity.type
_entity.pdbx_description
1 polymer ?
#
loop_
_entity_poly.entity_id
_entity_poly.type
_entity_poly.pdbx_seq_one_letter_code
_entity_poly.pdbx_strand_id
1 'polypeptide(L)'
;AGDDDDSAGDDDDSAGDDDDSAGDDDDSAGDDDDSACPEPTVLVEPSPCPAACSSCSGVVCSIDCNANSSCQGAALLCPAFMECDVQCGGIAACQSASIRCPNEGPCTVGCSNSSACQSMFLTGSGPDTLTLECTGDSACQGGQVTCGDGPCALACTGPSASLGQVNCGDSCACNSGC
;
A
#
# COMPACT_ATOMS: atom_id res chain seq x y z
N ALA A 1 -47.23 18.22 -47.20
CA ALA A 1 -46.96 16.78 -46.97
C ALA A 1 -45.51 16.64 -46.53
N GLY A 2 -45.12 17.20 -45.38
CA GLY A 2 -45.96 17.71 -44.29
C GLY A 2 -46.11 16.68 -43.17
N ASP A 3 -46.40 17.07 -41.93
CA ASP A 3 -46.62 18.42 -41.41
C ASP A 3 -46.02 18.50 -39.97
N ASP A 4 -45.92 19.69 -39.40
CA ASP A 4 -45.46 19.91 -38.02
C ASP A 4 -46.49 19.41 -36.98
N ASP A 5 -46.06 18.97 -35.80
CA ASP A 5 -46.94 18.78 -34.63
C ASP A 5 -46.17 19.02 -33.32
N ASP A 6 -46.37 20.20 -32.72
CA ASP A 6 -46.10 20.47 -31.31
C ASP A 6 -47.19 19.83 -30.44
N SER A 7 -46.85 19.35 -29.25
CA SER A 7 -47.85 19.03 -28.20
C SER A 7 -47.27 19.23 -26.81
N ALA A 8 -48.07 19.86 -25.96
CA ALA A 8 -47.68 20.43 -24.67
C ALA A 8 -48.30 19.67 -23.48
N GLY A 9 -47.92 20.12 -22.29
CA GLY A 9 -48.63 19.91 -21.03
C GLY A 9 -47.98 18.91 -20.07
N ASP A 10 -48.12 19.08 -18.76
CA ASP A 10 -48.55 20.24 -17.97
C ASP A 10 -47.97 20.07 -16.55
N ASP A 11 -47.88 21.15 -15.77
CA ASP A 11 -47.51 21.11 -14.36
C ASP A 11 -48.63 20.42 -13.53
N ASP A 12 -48.25 19.65 -12.49
CA ASP A 12 -49.10 19.55 -11.29
C ASP A 12 -48.29 19.09 -10.07
N ASP A 13 -48.34 19.91 -9.01
CA ASP A 13 -47.75 19.62 -7.71
C ASP A 13 -48.56 18.56 -6.95
N SER A 14 -47.90 17.77 -6.10
CA SER A 14 -48.59 17.04 -5.02
C SER A 14 -47.69 16.95 -3.80
N ALA A 15 -48.04 17.74 -2.78
CA ALA A 15 -47.53 17.58 -1.43
C ALA A 15 -47.99 16.22 -0.85
N GLY A 16 -47.12 15.60 -0.06
CA GLY A 16 -47.41 14.41 0.73
C GLY A 16 -46.66 14.50 2.04
N ASP A 17 -47.40 14.43 3.14
CA ASP A 17 -46.99 14.85 4.48
C ASP A 17 -45.99 13.92 5.18
N ASP A 18 -45.50 14.38 6.34
CA ASP A 18 -44.61 13.68 7.26
C ASP A 18 -45.18 12.34 7.75
N ASP A 19 -44.32 11.35 7.97
CA ASP A 19 -44.60 10.23 8.88
C ASP A 19 -43.32 9.77 9.60
N ASP A 20 -43.16 10.22 10.86
CA ASP A 20 -42.11 9.79 11.78
C ASP A 20 -42.25 8.30 12.09
N SER A 21 -41.41 7.45 11.49
CA SER A 21 -41.25 6.06 11.91
C SER A 21 -39.98 5.88 12.75
N ALA A 22 -40.09 6.22 14.04
CA ALA A 22 -39.18 5.72 15.06
C ALA A 22 -39.34 4.21 15.18
N GLY A 23 -38.40 3.45 14.62
CA GLY A 23 -38.27 2.01 14.76
C GLY A 23 -37.02 1.70 15.56
N ASP A 24 -37.14 1.69 16.89
CA ASP A 24 -36.09 1.23 17.79
C ASP A 24 -35.95 -0.31 17.72
N ASP A 25 -34.71 -0.76 17.81
CA ASP A 25 -34.23 -2.05 18.32
C ASP A 25 -34.88 -3.37 17.81
N ASP A 26 -34.12 -4.12 17.00
CA ASP A 26 -34.07 -5.57 17.16
C ASP A 26 -32.65 -6.11 16.89
N ASP A 27 -32.09 -6.82 17.88
CA ASP A 27 -30.68 -7.18 17.96
C ASP A 27 -30.27 -8.22 16.91
N SER A 28 -29.43 -7.82 15.94
CA SER A 28 -28.56 -8.76 15.24
C SER A 28 -27.23 -8.87 15.97
N ALA A 29 -27.23 -9.61 17.08
CA ALA A 29 -26.03 -10.23 17.63
C ALA A 29 -25.52 -11.31 16.64
N GLY A 30 -24.91 -10.84 15.56
CA GLY A 30 -24.12 -11.64 14.64
C GLY A 30 -22.67 -11.64 15.09
N ASP A 31 -22.29 -12.66 15.86
CA ASP A 31 -20.89 -13.06 16.03
C ASP A 31 -20.39 -13.64 14.68
N ASP A 32 -20.16 -12.77 13.70
CA ASP A 32 -19.43 -13.09 12.48
C ASP A 32 -17.98 -12.64 12.66
N ASP A 33 -17.03 -13.60 12.63
CA ASP A 33 -15.58 -13.40 12.70
C ASP A 33 -15.07 -12.58 11.50
N ASP A 34 -15.33 -11.27 11.50
CA ASP A 34 -14.80 -10.36 10.49
C ASP A 34 -13.27 -10.34 10.63
N SER A 35 -12.61 -10.95 9.64
CA SER A 35 -11.17 -11.20 9.62
C SER A 35 -10.38 -9.93 9.26
N ALA A 36 -10.83 -8.80 9.80
CA ALA A 36 -10.24 -7.49 9.64
C ALA A 36 -8.79 -7.50 10.17
N CYS A 37 -7.90 -6.95 9.37
CA CYS A 37 -6.51 -6.73 9.78
C CYS A 37 -6.49 -5.87 11.06
N PRO A 38 -5.67 -6.24 12.07
CA PRO A 38 -5.59 -5.48 13.31
C PRO A 38 -5.27 -4.00 13.06
N GLU A 39 -6.01 -3.10 13.72
CA GLU A 39 -5.89 -1.67 13.48
C GLU A 39 -4.50 -1.12 13.86
N PRO A 40 -3.91 -0.22 13.03
CA PRO A 40 -2.56 0.29 13.26
C PRO A 40 -2.50 1.17 14.51
N THR A 41 -1.68 0.77 15.49
CA THR A 41 -1.51 1.52 16.75
C THR A 41 -0.59 2.74 16.56
N VAL A 42 -1.20 3.92 16.45
CA VAL A 42 -0.48 5.19 16.28
C VAL A 42 0.27 5.59 17.56
N LEU A 43 1.60 5.75 17.50
CA LEU A 43 2.46 6.20 18.60
C LEU A 43 3.32 7.43 18.22
N VAL A 44 3.59 8.29 19.22
CA VAL A 44 4.08 9.70 19.11
C VAL A 44 4.91 10.01 20.39
N GLU A 45 5.93 10.87 20.49
CA GLU A 45 6.49 11.98 19.66
C GLU A 45 8.00 11.71 19.27
N PRO A 46 8.79 12.62 18.67
CA PRO A 46 9.97 12.24 17.88
C PRO A 46 11.23 11.90 18.70
N SER A 47 11.80 10.73 18.39
CA SER A 47 13.23 10.48 18.56
C SER A 47 14.03 11.17 17.44
N PRO A 48 15.34 11.47 17.61
CA PRO A 48 16.16 11.97 16.52
C PRO A 48 16.14 11.00 15.33
N CYS A 49 16.08 11.54 14.11
CA CYS A 49 15.99 10.77 12.87
C CYS A 49 17.02 9.62 12.86
N PRO A 50 16.58 8.35 12.81
CA PRO A 50 17.49 7.21 12.87
C PRO A 50 18.51 7.22 11.74
N ALA A 51 19.74 6.78 12.00
CA ALA A 51 20.82 6.78 11.00
C ALA A 51 20.58 5.86 9.78
N ALA A 52 19.49 5.08 9.78
CA ALA A 52 19.01 4.31 8.64
C ALA A 52 18.20 5.15 7.63
N CYS A 53 17.63 6.28 8.06
CA CYS A 53 16.81 7.15 7.24
C CYS A 53 17.68 8.23 6.56
N SER A 54 17.46 8.47 5.26
CA SER A 54 18.08 9.59 4.54
C SER A 54 17.48 10.93 4.99
N SER A 55 16.20 10.93 5.33
CA SER A 55 15.49 12.05 5.96
C SER A 55 14.32 11.55 6.80
N CYS A 56 13.81 12.39 7.71
CA CYS A 56 12.60 12.09 8.48
C CYS A 56 11.64 13.28 8.48
N SER A 57 10.34 13.00 8.42
CA SER A 57 9.27 14.00 8.53
C SER A 57 8.18 13.49 9.47
N GLY A 58 8.18 13.97 10.72
CA GLY A 58 7.31 13.43 11.77
C GLY A 58 7.65 11.98 12.08
N VAL A 59 6.73 11.07 11.79
CA VAL A 59 6.87 9.60 11.96
C VAL A 59 7.29 8.87 10.68
N VAL A 60 7.54 9.60 9.58
CA VAL A 60 7.97 9.00 8.30
C VAL A 60 9.50 9.01 8.21
N CYS A 61 10.09 7.83 8.05
CA CYS A 61 11.48 7.59 7.69
C CYS A 61 11.57 7.40 6.16
N SER A 62 12.21 8.32 5.45
CA SER A 62 12.42 8.19 4.00
C SER A 62 13.87 7.82 3.69
N ILE A 63 14.05 6.75 2.93
CA ILE A 63 15.33 6.21 2.45
C ILE A 63 15.41 6.47 0.94
N ASP A 64 16.15 7.52 0.57
CA ASP A 64 16.39 7.91 -0.81
C ASP A 64 17.53 7.06 -1.41
N CYS A 65 17.17 6.21 -2.38
CA CYS A 65 18.07 5.42 -3.22
C CYS A 65 17.95 5.87 -4.70
N ASN A 66 17.69 7.15 -4.98
CA ASN A 66 17.37 7.65 -6.32
C ASN A 66 18.60 7.73 -7.26
N ALA A 67 19.82 7.62 -6.73
CA ALA A 67 21.03 7.50 -7.55
C ALA A 67 21.27 6.04 -8.01
N ASN A 68 21.82 5.84 -9.21
CA ASN A 68 22.11 4.52 -9.78
C ASN A 68 22.98 3.68 -8.82
N SER A 69 22.54 2.45 -8.55
CA SER A 69 23.20 1.50 -7.63
C SER A 69 23.50 2.03 -6.21
N SER A 70 22.84 3.09 -5.75
CA SER A 70 23.13 3.75 -4.47
C SER A 70 22.94 2.88 -3.22
N CYS A 71 21.99 1.95 -3.27
CA CYS A 71 21.64 1.00 -2.22
C CYS A 71 21.81 -0.46 -2.69
N GLN A 72 22.61 -0.69 -3.74
CA GLN A 72 22.80 -2.01 -4.35
C GLN A 72 23.42 -2.98 -3.33
N GLY A 73 22.77 -4.12 -3.08
CA GLY A 73 23.20 -5.09 -2.08
C GLY A 73 23.18 -4.58 -0.62
N ALA A 74 22.59 -3.42 -0.34
CA ALA A 74 22.51 -2.88 1.01
C ALA A 74 21.50 -3.64 1.87
N ALA A 75 21.73 -3.66 3.18
CA ALA A 75 20.75 -4.08 4.17
C ALA A 75 20.02 -2.83 4.70
N LEU A 76 18.82 -2.57 4.20
CA LEU A 76 17.98 -1.44 4.60
C LEU A 76 17.03 -1.90 5.70
N LEU A 77 17.23 -1.39 6.91
CA LEU A 77 16.40 -1.72 8.08
C LEU A 77 15.57 -0.49 8.45
N CYS A 78 14.26 -0.58 8.23
CA CYS A 78 13.32 0.44 8.67
C CYS A 78 13.24 0.46 10.21
N PRO A 79 13.23 1.65 10.84
CA PRO A 79 13.05 1.77 12.29
C PRO A 79 11.62 1.40 12.71
N ALA A 80 11.47 0.73 13.85
CA ALA A 80 10.16 0.40 14.42
C ALA A 80 9.38 1.64 14.85
N PHE A 81 8.05 1.52 14.86
CA PHE A 81 7.08 2.58 15.19
C PHE A 81 7.13 3.79 14.23
N MET A 82 7.51 3.58 12.97
CA MET A 82 7.61 4.61 11.94
C MET A 82 7.10 4.10 10.61
N GLU A 83 6.48 4.99 9.83
CA GLU A 83 6.26 4.73 8.41
C GLU A 83 7.61 4.71 7.69
N CYS A 84 7.83 3.73 6.82
CA CYS A 84 9.06 3.61 6.05
C CYS A 84 8.80 3.77 4.55
N ASP A 85 9.38 4.80 3.94
CA ASP A 85 9.31 5.08 2.51
C ASP A 85 10.69 4.82 1.89
N VAL A 86 10.80 3.83 1.00
CA VAL A 86 12.06 3.46 0.34
C VAL A 86 11.96 3.73 -1.15
N GLN A 87 12.67 4.75 -1.63
CA GLN A 87 12.61 5.21 -3.02
C GLN A 87 13.81 4.72 -3.83
N CYS A 88 13.62 3.63 -4.56
CA CYS A 88 14.61 3.03 -5.45
C CYS A 88 14.46 3.61 -6.87
N GLY A 89 14.64 4.93 -7.03
CA GLY A 89 14.45 5.62 -8.32
C GLY A 89 15.64 5.59 -9.28
N GLY A 90 16.80 5.07 -8.87
CA GLY A 90 17.97 4.88 -9.74
C GLY A 90 17.95 3.55 -10.51
N ILE A 91 18.68 3.47 -11.62
CA ILE A 91 18.91 2.19 -12.32
C ILE A 91 19.65 1.25 -11.38
N ALA A 92 19.11 0.03 -11.18
CA ALA A 92 19.62 -0.96 -10.22
C ALA A 92 19.85 -0.41 -8.79
N ALA A 93 19.13 0.65 -8.39
CA ALA A 93 19.29 1.36 -7.12
C ALA A 93 19.38 0.47 -5.89
N CYS A 94 18.43 -0.48 -5.78
CA CYS A 94 18.24 -1.43 -4.69
C CYS A 94 18.35 -2.88 -5.21
N GLN A 95 19.06 -3.10 -6.32
CA GLN A 95 19.28 -4.45 -6.86
C GLN A 95 19.96 -5.32 -5.81
N SER A 96 19.42 -6.51 -5.57
CA SER A 96 19.86 -7.45 -4.52
C SER A 96 19.89 -6.87 -3.10
N ALA A 97 19.22 -5.74 -2.83
CA ALA A 97 19.11 -5.19 -1.49
C ALA A 97 18.25 -6.11 -0.60
N SER A 98 18.52 -6.08 0.70
CA SER A 98 17.71 -6.75 1.73
C SER A 98 16.98 -5.68 2.53
N ILE A 99 15.70 -5.48 2.23
CA ILE A 99 14.83 -4.48 2.84
C ILE A 99 13.98 -5.15 3.90
N ARG A 100 14.14 -4.71 5.15
CA ARG A 100 13.31 -5.16 6.27
C ARG A 100 12.43 -4.01 6.75
N CYS A 101 11.14 -4.15 6.49
CA CYS A 101 10.09 -3.29 7.00
C CYS A 101 9.99 -3.42 8.53
N PRO A 102 9.42 -2.42 9.22
CA PRO A 102 9.32 -2.46 10.67
C PRO A 102 8.27 -3.48 11.14
N ASN A 103 8.29 -3.78 12.44
CA ASN A 103 7.24 -4.59 13.07
C ASN A 103 5.98 -3.75 13.40
N GLU A 104 6.13 -2.42 13.46
CA GLU A 104 5.06 -1.45 13.70
C GLU A 104 5.28 -0.25 12.76
N GLY A 105 4.28 0.09 11.97
CA GLY A 105 4.28 1.17 10.98
C GLY A 105 4.21 0.68 9.51
N PRO A 106 3.50 1.39 8.62
CA PRO A 106 3.37 1.00 7.21
C PRO A 106 4.70 1.11 6.47
N CYS A 107 4.89 0.28 5.44
CA CYS A 107 6.13 0.19 4.69
C CYS A 107 5.85 0.27 3.18
N THR A 108 6.38 1.28 2.51
CA THR A 108 6.21 1.52 1.07
C THR A 108 7.57 1.44 0.38
N VAL A 109 7.67 0.61 -0.65
CA VAL A 109 8.89 0.45 -1.46
C VAL A 109 8.57 0.76 -2.92
N GLY A 110 9.14 1.86 -3.44
CA GLY A 110 8.94 2.33 -4.81
C GLY A 110 10.11 2.00 -5.72
N CYS A 111 9.86 1.23 -6.78
CA CYS A 111 10.85 0.72 -7.72
C CYS A 111 10.55 1.22 -9.15
N SER A 112 10.97 2.47 -9.45
CA SER A 112 10.49 3.21 -10.63
C SER A 112 11.37 3.18 -11.87
N ASN A 113 12.61 2.68 -11.76
CA ASN A 113 13.57 2.66 -12.88
C ASN A 113 13.91 1.23 -13.33
N SER A 114 14.63 1.12 -14.46
CA SER A 114 15.02 -0.18 -15.02
C SER A 114 15.82 -1.03 -14.02
N SER A 115 15.31 -2.23 -13.75
CA SER A 115 15.87 -3.20 -12.79
C SER A 115 16.13 -2.64 -11.38
N ALA A 116 15.44 -1.56 -10.98
CA ALA A 116 15.70 -0.80 -9.76
C ALA A 116 15.82 -1.67 -8.49
N CYS A 117 14.98 -2.70 -8.38
CA CYS A 117 14.86 -3.62 -7.25
C CYS A 117 15.02 -5.09 -7.69
N GLN A 118 15.74 -5.33 -8.80
CA GLN A 118 15.90 -6.67 -9.35
C GLN A 118 16.56 -7.60 -8.33
N SER A 119 16.03 -8.81 -8.16
CA SER A 119 16.48 -9.81 -7.18
C SER A 119 16.56 -9.30 -5.73
N MET A 120 15.81 -8.26 -5.35
CA MET A 120 15.75 -7.81 -3.96
C MET A 120 15.11 -8.85 -3.04
N PHE A 121 15.32 -8.68 -1.73
CA PHE A 121 14.65 -9.41 -0.67
C PHE A 121 13.88 -8.41 0.19
N LEU A 122 12.54 -8.48 0.19
CA LEU A 122 11.67 -7.63 0.99
C LEU A 122 11.00 -8.48 2.08
N THR A 123 11.04 -8.02 3.33
CA THR A 123 10.46 -8.74 4.47
C THR A 123 9.63 -7.80 5.34
N GLY A 124 8.32 -8.06 5.39
CA GLY A 124 7.39 -7.56 6.41
C GLY A 124 7.54 -8.34 7.71
N SER A 125 7.13 -7.75 8.84
CA SER A 125 7.22 -8.39 10.16
C SER A 125 6.17 -7.85 11.16
N GLY A 126 5.09 -7.23 10.66
CA GLY A 126 4.12 -6.51 11.47
C GLY A 126 2.68 -6.57 10.93
N PRO A 127 1.71 -6.03 11.69
CA PRO A 127 0.29 -5.95 11.33
C PRO A 127 -0.02 -4.84 10.31
N ASP A 128 0.92 -3.92 10.08
CA ASP A 128 0.75 -2.78 9.19
C ASP A 128 0.90 -3.14 7.70
N THR A 129 0.41 -2.26 6.84
CA THR A 129 0.44 -2.43 5.39
C THR A 129 1.85 -2.43 4.82
N LEU A 130 2.20 -3.49 4.09
CA LEU A 130 3.38 -3.58 3.23
C LEU A 130 2.98 -3.33 1.77
N THR A 131 3.49 -2.25 1.18
CA THR A 131 3.24 -1.83 -0.20
C THR A 131 4.51 -1.92 -1.03
N LEU A 132 4.44 -2.52 -2.21
CA LEU A 132 5.53 -2.59 -3.19
C LEU A 132 5.03 -2.14 -4.57
N GLU A 133 5.64 -1.11 -5.13
CA GLU A 133 5.29 -0.55 -6.43
C GLU A 133 6.42 -0.71 -7.45
N CYS A 134 6.27 -1.64 -8.37
CA CYS A 134 7.24 -1.97 -9.42
C CYS A 134 6.79 -1.35 -10.76
N THR A 135 7.10 -0.06 -10.95
CA THR A 135 6.68 0.73 -12.13
C THR A 135 7.74 0.80 -13.24
N GLY A 136 9.02 0.54 -12.94
CA GLY A 136 10.11 0.54 -13.92
C GLY A 136 10.21 -0.76 -14.74
N ASP A 137 10.95 -0.73 -15.86
CA ASP A 137 11.19 -1.95 -16.67
C ASP A 137 11.93 -3.02 -15.87
N SER A 138 11.39 -4.23 -15.84
CA SER A 138 11.95 -5.37 -15.10
C SER A 138 12.25 -5.03 -13.62
N ALA A 139 11.58 -4.02 -13.05
CA ALA A 139 12.06 -3.32 -11.84
C ALA A 139 12.25 -4.25 -10.65
N CYS A 140 11.35 -5.21 -10.45
CA CYS A 140 11.41 -6.17 -9.35
C CYS A 140 11.72 -7.61 -9.79
N GLN A 141 12.19 -7.80 -11.03
CA GLN A 141 12.38 -9.12 -11.65
C GLN A 141 13.20 -10.05 -10.76
N GLY A 142 12.67 -11.24 -10.46
CA GLY A 142 13.32 -12.23 -9.60
C GLY A 142 13.37 -11.85 -8.11
N GLY A 143 12.77 -10.73 -7.72
CA GLY A 143 12.66 -10.30 -6.33
C GLY A 143 11.83 -11.27 -5.48
N GLN A 144 12.15 -11.34 -4.20
CA GLN A 144 11.52 -12.22 -3.22
C GLN A 144 10.87 -11.37 -2.14
N VAL A 145 9.56 -11.49 -1.99
CA VAL A 145 8.78 -10.78 -0.96
C VAL A 145 8.26 -11.78 0.05
N THR A 146 8.47 -11.52 1.34
CA THR A 146 7.79 -12.19 2.44
C THR A 146 6.96 -11.14 3.17
N CYS A 147 5.64 -11.29 3.14
CA CYS A 147 4.71 -10.40 3.83
C CYS A 147 4.69 -10.69 5.34
N GLY A 148 4.18 -9.74 6.14
CA GLY A 148 3.93 -9.93 7.58
C GLY A 148 2.50 -10.38 7.87
N ASP A 149 2.03 -10.16 9.09
CA ASP A 149 0.64 -10.42 9.50
C ASP A 149 -0.36 -9.43 8.86
N GLY A 150 0.11 -8.24 8.48
CA GLY A 150 -0.68 -7.15 7.91
C GLY A 150 -1.07 -7.29 6.43
N PRO A 151 -1.76 -6.27 5.87
CA PRO A 151 -2.07 -6.21 4.45
C PRO A 151 -0.80 -6.16 3.59
N CYS A 152 -0.75 -6.96 2.53
CA CYS A 152 0.37 -7.02 1.59
C CYS A 152 -0.11 -6.67 0.18
N ALA A 153 0.25 -5.47 -0.30
CA ALA A 153 -0.16 -4.93 -1.59
C ALA A 153 1.05 -4.81 -2.54
N LEU A 154 1.15 -5.74 -3.49
CA LEU A 154 2.25 -5.79 -4.45
C LEU A 154 1.72 -5.44 -5.85
N ALA A 155 2.31 -4.47 -6.53
CA ALA A 155 1.85 -3.98 -7.83
C ALA A 155 2.99 -3.95 -8.86
N CYS A 156 2.91 -4.80 -9.89
CA CYS A 156 3.86 -4.84 -11.01
C CYS A 156 3.22 -4.24 -12.27
N THR A 157 3.26 -2.91 -12.37
CA THR A 157 2.71 -2.16 -13.51
C THR A 157 3.76 -1.84 -14.58
N GLY A 158 5.05 -1.95 -14.25
CA GLY A 158 6.16 -1.74 -15.17
C GLY A 158 6.30 -2.84 -16.22
N PRO A 159 6.84 -2.54 -17.42
CA PRO A 159 7.04 -3.54 -18.47
C PRO A 159 8.01 -4.63 -17.99
N SER A 160 7.63 -5.90 -18.13
CA SER A 160 8.39 -7.06 -17.61
C SER A 160 8.62 -7.06 -16.08
N ALA A 161 8.03 -6.14 -15.33
CA ALA A 161 8.03 -6.18 -13.87
C ALA A 161 7.28 -7.45 -13.43
N SER A 162 7.92 -8.24 -12.57
CA SER A 162 7.47 -9.54 -12.13
C SER A 162 8.22 -9.88 -10.86
N LEU A 163 7.62 -10.64 -9.94
CA LEU A 163 8.32 -11.16 -8.76
C LEU A 163 8.78 -12.60 -9.02
N GLY A 164 9.89 -12.99 -8.40
CA GLY A 164 10.38 -14.36 -8.44
C GLY A 164 9.65 -15.25 -7.44
N GLN A 165 9.39 -14.72 -6.24
CA GLN A 165 8.63 -15.40 -5.20
C GLN A 165 7.86 -14.39 -4.34
N VAL A 166 6.60 -14.70 -4.05
CA VAL A 166 5.81 -14.03 -3.02
C VAL A 166 5.46 -15.09 -1.98
N ASN A 167 5.74 -14.79 -0.71
CA ASN A 167 5.31 -15.57 0.43
C ASN A 167 4.40 -14.69 1.30
N CYS A 168 3.10 -14.96 1.25
CA CYS A 168 2.12 -14.18 2.01
C CYS A 168 2.18 -14.41 3.52
N GLY A 169 2.87 -15.45 4.01
CA GLY A 169 2.93 -15.77 5.44
C GLY A 169 1.52 -15.85 6.05
N ASP A 170 1.32 -15.13 7.15
CA ASP A 170 0.07 -15.01 7.88
C ASP A 170 -0.72 -13.71 7.54
N SER A 171 -0.41 -13.05 6.41
CA SER A 171 -1.09 -11.81 5.98
C SER A 171 -2.61 -11.93 5.91
N CYS A 172 -3.31 -11.10 6.66
CA CYS A 172 -4.77 -10.95 6.62
C CYS A 172 -5.32 -10.64 5.22
N ALA A 173 -4.55 -9.96 4.36
CA ALA A 173 -4.89 -9.72 2.97
C ALA A 173 -3.62 -9.68 2.09
N CYS A 174 -3.44 -10.65 1.20
CA CYS A 174 -2.27 -10.70 0.31
C CYS A 174 -2.70 -10.56 -1.17
N ASN A 175 -2.27 -9.47 -1.81
CA ASN A 175 -2.51 -9.22 -3.23
C ASN A 175 -1.19 -9.15 -3.99
N SER A 176 -0.85 -10.24 -4.70
CA SER A 176 0.22 -10.26 -5.68
C SER A 176 -0.31 -9.80 -7.05
N GLY A 177 -0.34 -8.49 -7.28
CA GLY A 177 -0.50 -7.88 -8.61
C GLY A 177 0.76 -8.00 -9.48
N CYS A 178 1.44 -9.15 -9.37
CA CYS A 178 2.76 -9.52 -9.90
C CYS A 178 2.76 -11.04 -10.14
#